data_AF-A0A1J0A713-F1
#
_entry.id   AF-A0A1J0A713-F1
#
_cell.length_a   1.000
_cell.length_b   1.000
_cell.length_c   1.000
_cell.angle_alpha   90.00
_cell.angle_beta   90.00
_cell.angle_gamma   90.00
#
_symmetry.space_group_name_H-M   'P 1'
#
loop_
_entity.id
_entity.type
_entity.pdbx_description
1 polymer ?
#
loop_
_entity_poly.entity_id
_entity_poly.type
_entity_poly.pdbx_seq_one_letter_code
_entity_poly.pdbx_strand_id
1 'polypeptide(L)'
;MKKDIIFVGMIGILGSILVGCSSDSGKKNTAMSTEIPSETSESIDATKSTEVTNSTTSELEPLSKKDTVEATLESLQQGLSQMFDISFDEKNERFLLEVKKDSPVEATFLELVNNPSPDSEQQVKDLSASLSGFSESVSESLGANYSIELVNNYNDKGSFFVIKNGDISFPYLESK
;
A
#
# COMPACT_ATOMS: atom_id res chain seq x y z
N MET A 1 2.76 3.73 34.59
CA MET A 1 1.94 4.93 34.32
C MET A 1 1.57 4.91 32.85
N LYS A 2 0.28 5.11 32.56
CA LYS A 2 -0.33 4.98 31.23
C LYS A 2 0.28 5.99 30.26
N LYS A 3 0.55 5.59 29.02
CA LYS A 3 0.91 6.50 27.92
C LYS A 3 -0.22 6.49 26.91
N ASP A 4 -0.98 7.59 26.92
CA ASP A 4 -1.96 7.92 25.92
C ASP A 4 -1.25 8.27 24.60
N ILE A 5 -1.65 7.60 23.53
CA ILE A 5 -1.19 7.85 22.16
C ILE A 5 -2.14 8.89 21.57
N ILE A 6 -1.62 10.08 21.25
CA ILE A 6 -2.34 11.06 20.42
C ILE A 6 -1.71 10.99 19.03
N PHE A 7 -2.45 10.40 18.10
CA PHE A 7 -2.14 10.35 16.67
C PHE A 7 -2.50 11.72 16.06
N VAL A 8 -1.51 12.50 15.65
CA VAL A 8 -1.74 13.72 14.86
C VAL A 8 -1.70 13.33 13.40
N GLY A 9 -2.88 13.08 12.84
CA GLY A 9 -3.08 12.75 11.42
C GLY A 9 -2.78 13.96 10.52
N MET A 10 -1.95 13.74 9.51
CA MET A 10 -1.75 14.70 8.42
C MET A 10 -2.91 14.59 7.43
N ILE A 11 -3.67 15.68 7.32
CA ILE A 11 -4.73 15.89 6.33
C ILE A 11 -4.06 16.35 5.03
N GLY A 12 -3.95 15.46 4.06
CA GLY A 12 -3.60 15.79 2.68
C GLY A 12 -4.85 16.14 1.89
N ILE A 13 -5.02 17.42 1.56
CA ILE A 13 -6.10 17.94 0.73
C ILE A 13 -5.75 17.69 -0.74
N LEU A 14 -6.37 16.69 -1.37
CA LEU A 14 -6.38 16.53 -2.82
C LEU A 14 -7.56 17.29 -3.40
N GLY A 15 -7.25 18.43 -4.04
CA GLY A 15 -8.21 19.20 -4.82
C GLY A 15 -8.50 18.50 -6.15
N SER A 16 -9.75 18.07 -6.35
CA SER A 16 -10.26 17.67 -7.67
C SER A 16 -11.03 18.84 -8.28
N ILE A 17 -10.46 19.39 -9.35
CA ILE A 17 -11.16 20.29 -10.28
C ILE A 17 -11.82 19.38 -11.31
N LEU A 18 -13.15 19.33 -11.35
CA LEU A 18 -13.91 18.72 -12.45
C LEU A 18 -14.96 19.72 -12.93
N VAL A 19 -14.81 20.08 -14.21
CA VAL A 19 -15.63 21.01 -14.98
C VAL A 19 -16.66 20.23 -15.81
N GLY A 20 -17.92 20.67 -15.76
CA GLY A 20 -18.93 20.53 -16.84
C GLY A 20 -19.68 19.19 -16.90
N CYS A 21 -20.99 19.10 -17.18
CA CYS A 21 -21.96 20.04 -17.76
C CYS A 21 -23.41 19.65 -17.39
N SER A 22 -24.29 20.66 -17.33
CA SER A 22 -25.70 20.77 -17.79
C SER A 22 -26.65 19.57 -17.74
N SER A 23 -27.95 19.66 -17.45
CA SER A 23 -28.94 20.71 -17.14
C SER A 23 -30.19 19.95 -16.66
N ASP A 24 -31.02 20.50 -15.76
CA ASP A 24 -32.41 20.87 -16.02
C ASP A 24 -33.15 21.23 -14.70
N SER A 25 -34.26 21.91 -14.89
CA SER A 25 -34.94 22.94 -14.12
C SER A 25 -35.82 22.46 -12.96
N GLY A 26 -36.02 23.30 -11.93
CA GLY A 26 -36.87 22.89 -10.80
C GLY A 26 -37.16 23.84 -9.64
N LYS A 27 -37.40 25.14 -9.91
CA LYS A 27 -38.27 26.07 -9.13
C LYS A 27 -38.16 26.21 -7.58
N LYS A 28 -38.00 27.51 -7.22
CA LYS A 28 -38.71 28.32 -6.20
C LYS A 28 -38.06 28.55 -4.81
N ASN A 29 -37.63 29.81 -4.69
CA ASN A 29 -37.86 30.79 -3.61
C ASN A 29 -37.36 30.45 -2.19
N THR A 30 -36.41 31.24 -1.69
CA THR A 30 -36.67 32.32 -0.70
C THR A 30 -35.37 33.09 -0.47
N ALA A 31 -35.43 34.40 -0.66
CA ALA A 31 -34.36 35.34 -0.37
C ALA A 31 -34.61 36.03 0.98
N MET A 32 -33.56 36.23 1.78
CA MET A 32 -33.26 37.44 2.59
C MET A 32 -31.97 37.14 3.38
N SER A 33 -30.80 37.68 2.99
CA SER A 33 -30.24 38.99 3.36
C SER A 33 -29.69 39.04 4.80
N THR A 34 -28.41 39.39 4.92
CA THR A 34 -27.92 40.57 5.65
C THR A 34 -26.57 40.33 6.34
N GLU A 35 -25.56 40.98 5.73
CA GLU A 35 -24.46 41.77 6.30
C GLU A 35 -23.41 41.14 7.23
N ILE A 36 -22.16 41.25 6.75
CA ILE A 36 -20.91 41.20 7.51
C ILE A 36 -20.48 42.67 7.75
N PRO A 37 -20.11 43.04 8.98
CA PRO A 37 -19.17 44.14 9.19
C PRO A 37 -17.84 43.65 9.79
N SER A 38 -16.78 44.24 9.26
CA SER A 38 -15.37 44.10 9.64
C SER A 38 -14.99 44.89 10.90
N GLU A 39 -13.75 44.61 11.36
CA GLU A 39 -12.81 45.48 12.12
C GLU A 39 -12.98 45.52 13.65
N THR A 40 -11.98 45.68 14.52
CA THR A 40 -10.50 45.61 14.57
C THR A 40 -10.13 45.82 16.06
N SER A 41 -8.95 45.34 16.48
CA SER A 41 -8.05 45.91 17.53
C SER A 41 -7.62 44.97 18.67
N GLU A 42 -6.30 44.72 18.69
CA GLU A 42 -5.30 44.91 19.78
C GLU A 42 -5.61 44.41 21.21
N SER A 43 -4.69 43.98 22.08
CA SER A 43 -3.27 43.58 22.15
C SER A 43 -3.05 43.38 23.66
N ILE A 44 -2.34 42.34 24.14
CA ILE A 44 -1.53 42.47 25.38
C ILE A 44 -0.47 41.36 25.50
N ASP A 45 0.67 41.85 25.97
CA ASP A 45 2.02 41.31 26.17
C ASP A 45 2.12 40.27 27.31
N ALA A 46 3.06 39.32 27.20
CA ALA A 46 3.88 38.85 28.33
C ALA A 46 4.98 37.86 27.89
N THR A 47 6.15 38.43 27.63
CA THR A 47 7.51 37.87 27.76
C THR A 47 7.68 36.60 28.62
N LYS A 48 8.26 35.54 28.05
CA LYS A 48 9.23 34.67 28.76
C LYS A 48 10.14 33.92 27.78
N SER A 49 11.35 34.46 27.57
CA SER A 49 12.48 33.71 27.02
C SER A 49 12.72 32.46 27.86
N THR A 50 12.61 31.30 27.22
CA THR A 50 13.28 30.09 27.69
C THR A 50 14.10 29.59 26.53
N GLU A 51 15.39 29.82 26.63
CA GLU A 51 16.44 29.22 25.83
C GLU A 51 16.26 27.70 25.86
N VAL A 52 15.69 27.14 24.78
CA VAL A 52 15.62 25.70 24.60
C VAL A 52 16.85 25.28 23.82
N THR A 53 17.77 24.74 24.60
CA THR A 53 18.93 23.93 24.26
C THR A 53 18.74 23.12 22.98
N ASN A 54 19.76 23.17 22.12
CA ASN A 54 19.99 22.30 20.96
C ASN A 54 19.30 20.95 21.11
N SER A 55 18.17 20.77 20.43
CA SER A 55 17.66 19.44 20.13
C SER A 55 18.54 18.90 19.02
N THR A 56 19.50 18.07 19.41
CA THR A 56 20.23 17.16 18.53
C THR A 56 19.25 16.55 17.54
N THR A 57 19.36 16.98 16.29
CA THR A 57 18.79 16.29 15.14
C THR A 57 19.35 14.88 15.18
N SER A 58 18.60 13.93 15.74
CA SER A 58 18.82 12.52 15.46
C SER A 58 18.42 12.34 14.00
N GLU A 59 19.40 12.54 13.13
CA GLU A 59 19.39 12.06 11.76
C GLU A 59 19.03 10.57 11.84
N LEU A 60 17.81 10.23 11.38
CA LEU A 60 17.41 8.84 11.21
C LEU A 60 18.33 8.28 10.13
N GLU A 61 19.39 7.61 10.55
CA GLU A 61 20.23 6.83 9.65
C GLU A 61 19.31 5.93 8.82
N PRO A 62 19.40 5.98 7.47
CA PRO A 62 18.61 5.10 6.63
C PRO A 62 18.92 3.65 7.00
N LEU A 63 17.87 2.83 7.17
CA LEU A 63 18.01 1.40 7.45
C LEU A 63 18.96 0.75 6.45
N SER A 64 19.81 -0.15 6.94
CA SER A 64 20.67 -0.92 6.04
C SER A 64 19.81 -1.76 5.11
N LYS A 65 20.30 -2.07 3.90
CA LYS A 65 19.55 -2.90 2.94
C LYS A 65 19.06 -4.22 3.55
N LYS A 66 19.90 -4.85 4.38
CA LYS A 66 19.55 -6.10 5.07
C LYS A 66 18.37 -5.90 6.02
N ASP A 67 18.38 -4.83 6.80
CA ASP A 67 17.29 -4.54 7.75
C ASP A 67 15.99 -4.21 7.00
N THR A 68 16.09 -3.52 5.86
CA THR A 68 14.94 -3.23 5.00
C THR A 68 14.38 -4.51 4.36
N VAL A 69 15.22 -5.45 3.93
CA VAL A 69 14.78 -6.78 3.46
C VAL A 69 14.03 -7.53 4.57
N GLU A 70 14.59 -7.56 5.77
CA GLU A 70 14.00 -8.25 6.92
C GLU A 70 12.65 -7.63 7.33
N ALA A 71 12.57 -6.31 7.38
CA ALA A 71 11.32 -5.59 7.64
C ALA A 71 10.26 -5.82 6.55
N THR A 72 10.67 -5.91 5.28
CA THR A 72 9.79 -6.23 4.15
C THR A 72 9.25 -7.66 4.27
N LEU A 73 10.13 -8.63 4.57
CA LEU A 73 9.76 -10.02 4.78
C LEU A 73 8.78 -10.16 5.96
N GLU A 74 9.05 -9.49 7.07
CA GLU A 74 8.16 -9.49 8.24
C GLU A 74 6.79 -8.88 7.89
N SER A 75 6.76 -7.78 7.15
CA SER A 75 5.51 -7.13 6.72
C SER A 75 4.66 -8.07 5.84
N LEU A 76 5.29 -8.76 4.89
CA LEU A 76 4.61 -9.79 4.09
C LEU A 76 4.10 -10.93 4.96
N GLN A 77 4.91 -11.44 5.90
CA GLN A 77 4.51 -12.50 6.81
C GLN A 77 3.33 -12.10 7.70
N GLN A 78 3.29 -10.86 8.19
CA GLN A 78 2.17 -10.36 8.99
C GLN A 78 0.87 -10.30 8.17
N GLY A 79 0.94 -9.86 6.91
CA GLY A 79 -0.24 -9.70 6.06
C GLY A 79 -0.75 -11.00 5.42
N LEU A 80 0.15 -11.93 5.10
CA LEU A 80 -0.13 -13.02 4.15
C LEU A 80 0.15 -14.42 4.70
N SER A 81 0.72 -14.56 5.90
CA SER A 81 1.09 -15.87 6.46
C SER A 81 -0.06 -16.86 6.66
N GLN A 82 -1.32 -16.42 6.69
CA GLN A 82 -2.45 -17.36 6.75
C GLN A 82 -2.65 -18.12 5.44
N MET A 83 -2.22 -17.53 4.32
CA MET A 83 -2.44 -18.05 2.98
C MET A 83 -1.17 -18.61 2.36
N PHE A 84 -0.01 -18.03 2.71
CA PHE A 84 1.25 -18.33 2.06
C PHE A 84 2.37 -18.63 3.06
N ASP A 85 3.27 -19.52 2.66
CA ASP A 85 4.63 -19.60 3.19
C ASP A 85 5.46 -18.55 2.44
N ILE A 86 6.22 -17.75 3.19
CA ILE A 86 6.92 -16.58 2.64
C ILE A 86 8.38 -16.67 2.99
N SER A 87 9.23 -16.61 1.97
CA SER A 87 10.68 -16.64 2.09
C SER A 87 11.34 -15.57 1.22
N PHE A 88 12.62 -15.33 1.44
CA PHE A 88 13.41 -14.43 0.63
C PHE A 88 14.57 -15.20 -0.02
N ASP A 89 14.63 -15.15 -1.35
CA ASP A 89 15.74 -15.63 -2.15
C ASP A 89 16.74 -14.49 -2.38
N GLU A 90 17.78 -14.46 -1.54
CA GLU A 90 18.82 -13.43 -1.58
C GLU A 90 19.60 -13.43 -2.90
N LYS A 91 19.75 -14.59 -3.55
CA LYS A 91 20.54 -14.70 -4.78
C LYS A 91 19.84 -14.01 -5.95
N ASN A 92 18.52 -14.10 -5.99
CA ASN A 92 17.71 -13.56 -7.08
C ASN A 92 16.95 -12.28 -6.69
N GLU A 93 17.11 -11.81 -5.45
CA GLU A 93 16.40 -10.65 -4.88
C GLU A 93 14.86 -10.80 -4.96
N ARG A 94 14.34 -11.95 -4.52
CA ARG A 94 12.91 -12.30 -4.64
C ARG A 94 12.26 -12.61 -3.30
N PHE A 95 11.10 -12.03 -3.05
CA PHE A 95 10.18 -12.50 -2.01
C PHE A 95 9.29 -13.58 -2.62
N LEU A 96 9.47 -14.81 -2.18
CA LEU A 96 8.75 -15.97 -2.68
C LEU A 96 7.54 -16.23 -1.78
N LEU A 97 6.37 -16.33 -2.42
CA LEU A 97 5.13 -16.76 -1.81
C LEU A 97 4.85 -18.18 -2.32
N GLU A 98 4.53 -19.09 -1.42
CA GLU A 98 4.11 -20.44 -1.74
C GLU A 98 2.75 -20.70 -1.08
N VAL A 99 1.78 -21.24 -1.84
CA VAL A 99 0.45 -21.50 -1.30
C VAL A 99 0.54 -22.56 -0.20
N LYS A 100 0.03 -22.21 0.98
CA LYS A 100 -0.07 -23.16 2.09
C LYS A 100 -1.11 -24.22 1.80
N LYS A 101 -0.78 -25.46 2.15
CA LYS A 101 -1.76 -26.54 2.22
C LYS A 101 -2.82 -26.22 3.25
N ASP A 102 -4.07 -26.57 2.95
CA ASP A 102 -5.26 -26.34 3.75
C ASP A 102 -5.55 -24.84 4.00
N SER A 103 -4.93 -23.95 3.21
CA SER A 103 -5.19 -22.51 3.29
C SER A 103 -6.51 -22.14 2.59
N PRO A 104 -7.12 -20.99 2.93
CA PRO A 104 -8.37 -20.55 2.30
C PRO A 104 -8.28 -20.35 0.78
N VAL A 105 -7.07 -20.19 0.24
CA VAL A 105 -6.83 -19.92 -1.18
C VAL A 105 -6.36 -21.15 -1.96
N GLU A 106 -6.02 -22.26 -1.28
CA GLU A 106 -5.49 -23.47 -1.92
C GLU A 106 -6.43 -24.00 -3.02
N ALA A 107 -7.73 -24.02 -2.74
CA ALA A 107 -8.74 -24.49 -3.70
C ALA A 107 -8.72 -23.68 -4.99
N THR A 108 -8.57 -22.36 -4.90
CA THR A 108 -8.49 -21.47 -6.07
C THR A 108 -7.27 -21.80 -6.93
N PHE A 109 -6.09 -21.99 -6.32
CA PHE A 109 -4.87 -22.31 -7.07
C PHE A 109 -4.89 -23.73 -7.66
N LEU A 110 -5.48 -24.70 -6.94
CA LEU A 110 -5.73 -26.04 -7.47
C LEU A 110 -6.72 -26.02 -8.64
N GLU A 111 -7.79 -25.24 -8.57
CA GLU A 111 -8.73 -25.05 -9.68
C GLU A 111 -8.02 -24.43 -10.88
N LEU A 112 -7.25 -23.36 -10.67
CA LEU A 112 -6.50 -22.68 -11.72
C LEU A 112 -5.52 -23.60 -12.48
N VAL A 113 -5.00 -24.61 -11.76
CA VAL A 113 -4.12 -25.64 -12.31
C VAL A 113 -4.87 -26.74 -13.06
N ASN A 114 -5.94 -27.28 -12.47
CA ASN A 114 -6.60 -28.49 -12.97
C ASN A 114 -7.77 -28.21 -13.92
N ASN A 115 -8.54 -27.15 -13.68
CA ASN A 115 -9.72 -26.78 -14.44
C ASN A 115 -9.92 -25.25 -14.38
N PRO A 116 -9.11 -24.47 -15.11
CA PRO A 116 -9.11 -23.02 -15.00
C PRO A 116 -10.47 -22.43 -15.40
N SER A 117 -10.98 -21.56 -14.54
CA SER A 117 -12.17 -20.76 -14.77
C SER A 117 -11.83 -19.26 -14.82
N PRO A 118 -12.64 -18.43 -15.49
CA PRO A 118 -12.47 -16.97 -15.45
C PRO A 118 -12.41 -16.41 -14.02
N ASP A 119 -13.18 -16.99 -13.10
CA ASP A 119 -13.19 -16.60 -11.69
C ASP A 119 -11.87 -16.91 -11.00
N SER A 120 -11.30 -18.11 -11.22
CA SER A 120 -9.99 -18.49 -10.67
C SER A 120 -8.85 -17.60 -11.19
N GLU A 121 -8.89 -17.24 -12.48
CA GLU A 121 -7.92 -16.30 -13.07
C GLU A 121 -8.09 -14.89 -12.51
N GLN A 122 -9.33 -14.43 -12.33
CA GLN A 122 -9.61 -13.11 -11.77
C GLN A 122 -9.16 -13.00 -10.32
N GLN A 123 -9.36 -14.03 -9.49
CA GLN A 123 -8.88 -14.04 -8.10
C GLN A 123 -7.35 -13.89 -8.02
N VAL A 124 -6.61 -14.53 -8.92
CA VAL A 124 -5.14 -14.37 -8.98
C VAL A 124 -4.74 -12.97 -9.44
N LYS A 125 -5.46 -12.40 -10.42
CA LYS A 125 -5.25 -11.01 -10.85
C LYS A 125 -5.52 -10.03 -9.72
N ASP A 126 -6.62 -10.18 -8.99
CA ASP A 126 -6.98 -9.32 -7.87
C ASP A 126 -5.96 -9.40 -6.73
N LEU A 127 -5.49 -10.61 -6.40
CA LEU A 127 -4.41 -10.81 -5.43
C LEU A 127 -3.14 -10.08 -5.87
N SER A 128 -2.70 -10.26 -7.12
CA SER A 128 -1.49 -9.61 -7.62
C SER A 128 -1.62 -8.08 -7.64
N ALA A 129 -2.80 -7.56 -7.99
CA ALA A 129 -3.09 -6.13 -7.98
C ALA A 129 -3.05 -5.56 -6.56
N SER A 130 -3.49 -6.31 -5.54
CA SER A 130 -3.40 -5.87 -4.15
C SER A 130 -1.96 -5.70 -3.64
N LEU A 131 -0.99 -6.31 -4.32
CA LEU A 131 0.42 -6.30 -3.95
C LEU A 131 1.26 -5.36 -4.83
N SER A 132 0.72 -4.76 -5.89
CA SER A 132 1.48 -3.91 -6.81
C SER A 132 2.04 -2.67 -6.10
N GLY A 133 1.23 -1.93 -5.35
CA GLY A 133 1.68 -0.76 -4.60
C GLY A 133 2.72 -1.11 -3.52
N PHE A 134 2.61 -2.29 -2.93
CA PHE A 134 3.64 -2.78 -2.00
C PHE A 134 4.95 -3.08 -2.74
N SER A 135 4.90 -3.68 -3.94
CA SER A 135 6.07 -3.90 -4.80
C SER A 135 6.74 -2.60 -5.23
N GLU A 136 5.98 -1.54 -5.48
CA GLU A 136 6.52 -0.19 -5.74
C GLU A 136 7.31 0.33 -4.53
N SER A 137 6.73 0.27 -3.32
CA SER A 137 7.41 0.69 -2.08
C SER A 137 8.69 -0.12 -1.81
N VAL A 138 8.65 -1.42 -2.09
CA VAL A 138 9.83 -2.31 -2.03
C VAL A 138 10.91 -1.86 -3.02
N SER A 139 10.51 -1.51 -4.25
CA SER A 139 11.43 -1.09 -5.30
C SER A 139 12.08 0.26 -5.00
N GLU A 140 11.35 1.19 -4.37
CA GLU A 140 11.87 2.47 -3.88
C GLU A 140 12.89 2.28 -2.75
N SER A 141 12.68 1.30 -1.88
CA SER A 141 13.49 1.10 -0.66
C SER A 141 14.71 0.22 -0.87
N LEU A 142 14.58 -0.84 -1.69
CA LEU A 142 15.60 -1.87 -1.89
C LEU A 142 16.23 -1.83 -3.30
N GLY A 143 15.52 -1.24 -4.26
CA GLY A 143 15.92 -1.10 -5.65
C GLY A 143 15.01 -1.87 -6.61
N ALA A 144 14.99 -1.44 -7.87
CA ALA A 144 14.08 -1.96 -8.90
C ALA A 144 14.30 -3.43 -9.30
N ASN A 145 15.33 -4.11 -8.78
CA ASN A 145 15.56 -5.52 -9.07
C ASN A 145 14.69 -6.46 -8.21
N TYR A 146 14.22 -5.97 -7.06
CA TYR A 146 13.44 -6.77 -6.12
C TYR A 146 12.07 -7.11 -6.69
N SER A 147 11.60 -8.32 -6.42
CA SER A 147 10.29 -8.78 -6.91
C SER A 147 9.57 -9.63 -5.90
N ILE A 148 8.25 -9.70 -6.05
CA ILE A 148 7.35 -10.55 -5.28
C ILE A 148 6.79 -11.58 -6.24
N GLU A 149 6.95 -12.86 -5.92
CA GLU A 149 6.64 -13.95 -6.82
C GLU A 149 5.81 -15.01 -6.11
N LEU A 150 4.65 -15.33 -6.67
CA LEU A 150 3.85 -16.46 -6.20
C LEU A 150 4.21 -17.69 -7.02
N VAL A 151 4.99 -18.57 -6.40
CA VAL A 151 5.53 -19.78 -7.01
C VAL A 151 4.40 -20.79 -7.21
N ASN A 152 4.41 -21.45 -8.37
CA ASN A 152 3.54 -22.58 -8.63
C ASN A 152 4.22 -23.86 -8.11
N ASN A 153 3.78 -24.32 -6.95
CA ASN A 153 4.24 -25.58 -6.35
C ASN A 153 3.42 -26.80 -6.79
N TYR A 154 2.48 -26.65 -7.74
CA TYR A 154 1.61 -27.73 -8.21
C TYR A 154 2.08 -28.39 -9.51
N ASN A 155 2.86 -27.67 -10.33
CA ASN A 155 3.47 -28.19 -11.55
C ASN A 155 4.67 -27.33 -11.99
N ASP A 156 5.39 -27.76 -13.04
CA ASP A 156 6.61 -27.09 -13.50
C ASP A 156 6.37 -25.85 -14.39
N LYS A 157 5.14 -25.34 -14.49
CA LYS A 157 4.79 -24.22 -15.39
C LYS A 157 4.95 -22.86 -14.71
N GLY A 158 6.19 -22.46 -14.41
CA GLY A 158 6.53 -21.10 -13.97
C GLY A 158 5.71 -20.58 -12.79
N SER A 159 5.79 -19.29 -12.48
CA SER A 159 5.06 -18.70 -11.36
C SER A 159 3.67 -18.22 -11.74
N PHE A 160 2.74 -18.21 -10.79
CA PHE A 160 1.37 -17.72 -11.01
C PHE A 160 1.38 -16.23 -11.37
N PHE A 161 2.17 -15.45 -10.64
CA PHE A 161 2.49 -14.07 -11.00
C PHE A 161 3.89 -13.69 -10.52
N VAL A 162 4.44 -12.67 -11.17
CA VAL A 162 5.63 -11.93 -10.70
C VAL A 162 5.29 -10.45 -10.71
N ILE A 163 5.55 -9.77 -9.60
CA ILE A 163 5.36 -8.34 -9.45
C ILE A 163 6.72 -7.68 -9.23
N LYS A 164 7.06 -6.72 -10.08
CA LYS A 164 8.33 -6.00 -10.03
C LYS A 164 8.07 -4.53 -10.30
N ASN A 165 8.42 -3.65 -9.36
CA ASN A 165 8.20 -2.21 -9.49
C ASN A 165 6.74 -1.86 -9.84
N GLY A 166 5.78 -2.55 -9.22
CA GLY A 166 4.35 -2.39 -9.50
C GLY A 166 3.85 -3.08 -10.77
N ASP A 167 4.75 -3.42 -11.70
CA ASP A 167 4.39 -4.14 -12.93
C ASP A 167 4.14 -5.62 -12.64
N ILE A 168 3.00 -6.11 -13.11
CA ILE A 168 2.54 -7.48 -12.90
C ILE A 168 2.68 -8.27 -14.21
N SER A 169 3.24 -9.48 -14.12
CA SER A 169 3.25 -10.47 -15.20
C SER A 169 2.65 -11.78 -14.72
N PHE A 170 2.08 -12.57 -15.65
CA PHE A 170 1.42 -13.84 -15.32
C PHE A 170 2.04 -15.01 -16.12
N PRO A 171 3.28 -15.43 -15.79
CA PRO A 171 4.00 -16.46 -16.55
C PRO A 171 3.19 -17.75 -16.74
N TYR A 172 2.49 -18.22 -15.70
CA TYR A 172 1.64 -19.40 -15.78
C TYR A 172 0.48 -19.23 -16.77
N LEU A 173 -0.23 -18.09 -16.73
CA LEU A 173 -1.41 -17.84 -17.57
C LEU A 173 -1.03 -17.60 -19.03
N GLU A 174 0.13 -17.00 -19.28
CA GLU A 174 0.67 -16.72 -20.61
C GLU A 174 1.27 -17.97 -21.29
N SER A 175 1.56 -19.02 -20.51
CA SER A 175 2.16 -20.27 -20.99
C SER A 175 1.14 -21.34 -21.44
N LYS A 176 -0.16 -21.07 -21.29
CA LYS A 176 -1.25 -21.98 -21.65
C LYS A 176 -1.60 -21.88 -23.14
#